data_AF-A0A7S2KEM2-F1
#
_entry.id   AF-A0A7S2KEM2-F1
#
_cell.length_a   1.000
_cell.length_b   1.000
_cell.length_c   1.000
_cell.angle_alpha   90.00
_cell.angle_beta   90.00
_cell.angle_gamma   90.00
#
_symmetry.space_group_name_H-M   'P 1'
#
loop_
_entity.id
_entity.type
_entity.pdbx_description
1 polymer ?
#
loop_
_entity_poly.entity_id
_entity_poly.type
_entity_poly.pdbx_seq_one_letter_code
_entity_poly.pdbx_strand_id
1 'polypeptide(L)'
;KYGAPPPPVPAPDAVAAAGVASAQEPDAEIELPAWWSCPRSADGPSELVPLPFSSAARKAVQDLMDSTWKQVVTKDRKALNAGHTVKRFEVVQVSRNENPKLWREYVKRRRSVAGRMKGEDRLTNVLTAGASEDLGVSQACCNEYLMFHGTKPSACDNICQNDFLLKLAGSHRGTLYGSGLYFAESASKADEYASDESAYKGLYAMLLCRVTLGRSLYTDEAFPDGKMLLESCTAKGAQYDSVLGDREKTRGTYREFVVYNGSQAYPEYVVIYRREDEAESAKE
;
A
#
# COMPACT_ATOMS: atom_id res chain seq x y z
N LYS A 1 -1.21 12.28 82.40
CA LYS A 1 -1.20 13.35 81.38
C LYS A 1 -0.86 12.70 80.04
N TYR A 2 -1.88 12.21 79.33
CA TYR A 2 -1.72 11.58 78.02
C TYR A 2 -2.12 12.60 76.97
N GLY A 3 -1.19 12.94 76.07
CA GLY A 3 -1.38 13.95 75.02
C GLY A 3 -2.33 13.47 73.93
N ALA A 4 -3.10 14.39 73.37
CA ALA A 4 -4.04 14.11 72.30
C ALA A 4 -3.32 13.62 71.02
N PRO A 5 -3.94 12.72 70.23
CA PRO A 5 -3.37 12.26 68.97
C PRO A 5 -3.38 13.38 67.90
N PRO A 6 -2.41 13.37 66.96
CA PRO A 6 -2.33 14.37 65.90
C PRO A 6 -3.48 14.23 64.88
N PRO A 7 -3.85 15.32 64.19
CA PRO A 7 -4.91 15.29 63.19
C PRO A 7 -4.51 14.47 61.95
N PRO A 8 -5.49 13.93 61.21
CA PRO A 8 -5.23 13.10 60.03
C PRO A 8 -4.64 13.93 58.88
N VAL A 9 -3.69 13.31 58.17
CA VAL A 9 -3.05 13.86 56.96
C VAL A 9 -4.07 13.86 55.81
N PRO A 10 -4.21 14.95 55.03
CA PRO A 10 -5.11 14.96 53.88
C PRO A 10 -4.65 13.96 52.82
N ALA A 11 -5.60 13.24 52.24
CA ALA A 11 -5.35 12.31 51.14
C ALA A 11 -4.78 13.07 49.92
N PRO A 12 -3.85 12.47 49.15
CA PRO A 12 -3.36 13.10 47.93
C PRO A 12 -4.51 13.24 46.93
N ASP A 13 -4.62 14.44 46.34
CA ASP A 13 -5.60 14.75 45.30
C ASP A 13 -5.52 13.72 44.18
N ALA A 14 -6.67 13.10 43.88
CA ALA A 14 -6.81 12.28 42.69
C ALA A 14 -6.64 13.18 41.47
N VAL A 15 -5.46 13.14 40.86
CA VAL A 15 -5.23 13.74 39.55
C VAL A 15 -6.12 12.99 38.57
N ALA A 16 -7.24 13.61 38.22
CA ALA A 16 -8.11 13.12 37.18
C ALA A 16 -7.27 12.94 35.92
N ALA A 17 -7.16 11.71 35.45
CA ALA A 17 -6.60 11.41 34.14
C ALA A 17 -7.44 12.17 33.11
N ALA A 18 -6.92 13.31 32.65
CA ALA A 18 -7.47 14.00 31.49
C ALA A 18 -7.36 13.03 30.33
N GLY A 19 -8.49 12.41 29.98
CA GLY A 19 -8.62 11.66 28.74
C GLY A 19 -8.20 12.60 27.63
N VAL A 20 -7.19 12.18 26.87
CA VAL A 20 -6.83 12.84 25.61
C VAL A 20 -8.02 12.61 24.68
N ALA A 21 -8.99 13.50 24.73
CA ALA A 21 -9.96 13.63 23.68
C ALA A 21 -9.16 13.99 22.43
N SER A 22 -9.05 13.03 21.51
CA SER A 22 -8.66 13.29 20.13
C SER A 22 -9.60 14.38 19.63
N ALA A 23 -9.15 15.63 19.62
CA ALA A 23 -9.82 16.68 18.90
C ALA A 23 -9.86 16.22 17.44
N GLN A 24 -11.01 15.71 16.99
CA GLN A 24 -11.31 15.69 15.57
C GLN A 24 -11.30 17.15 15.16
N GLU A 25 -10.19 17.56 14.53
CA GLU A 25 -10.20 18.71 13.65
C GLU A 25 -11.51 18.65 12.85
N PRO A 26 -12.30 19.74 12.77
CA PRO A 26 -13.46 19.76 11.90
C PRO A 26 -13.03 19.26 10.52
N ASP A 27 -13.94 18.60 9.79
CA ASP A 27 -13.69 17.98 8.48
C ASP A 27 -13.17 19.06 7.49
N ALA A 28 -11.91 19.46 7.64
CA ALA A 28 -11.27 20.52 6.91
C ALA A 28 -11.26 20.03 5.47
N GLU A 29 -11.82 20.85 4.59
CA GLU A 29 -12.09 20.48 3.20
C GLU A 29 -10.87 19.76 2.62
N ILE A 30 -11.02 18.46 2.36
CA ILE A 30 -9.93 17.65 1.86
C ILE A 30 -9.74 18.04 0.40
N GLU A 31 -8.67 18.76 0.15
CA GLU A 31 -8.27 19.16 -1.19
C GLU A 31 -8.01 17.91 -2.06
N LEU A 32 -8.54 17.95 -3.27
CA LEU A 32 -8.22 16.97 -4.29
C LEU A 32 -6.81 17.22 -4.84
N PRO A 33 -6.13 16.18 -5.34
CA PRO A 33 -4.76 16.34 -5.82
C PRO A 33 -4.67 17.32 -7.00
N ALA A 34 -3.67 18.20 -6.95
CA ALA A 34 -3.43 19.20 -7.99
C ALA A 34 -3.12 18.60 -9.37
N TRP A 35 -2.69 17.33 -9.42
CA TRP A 35 -2.38 16.62 -10.67
C TRP A 35 -3.59 15.94 -11.32
N TRP A 36 -4.80 16.05 -10.75
CA TRP A 36 -6.02 15.52 -11.37
C TRP A 36 -6.50 16.39 -12.54
N SER A 37 -7.25 15.80 -13.47
CA SER A 37 -7.56 16.39 -14.79
C SER A 37 -8.54 17.57 -14.73
N CYS A 38 -9.17 17.82 -13.58
CA CYS A 38 -10.05 18.96 -13.31
C CYS A 38 -10.31 19.03 -11.79
N PRO A 39 -10.43 20.20 -11.15
CA PRO A 39 -10.93 20.29 -9.79
C PRO A 39 -12.41 19.84 -9.77
N ARG A 40 -12.63 18.55 -9.54
CA ARG A 40 -13.97 18.01 -9.33
C ARG A 40 -14.45 18.49 -7.96
N SER A 41 -15.76 18.68 -7.82
CA SER A 41 -16.35 18.73 -6.49
C SER A 41 -15.92 17.49 -5.71
N ALA A 42 -15.74 17.62 -4.39
CA ALA A 42 -15.45 16.48 -3.52
C ALA A 42 -16.54 15.38 -3.60
N ASP A 43 -17.71 15.70 -4.16
CA ASP A 43 -18.82 14.79 -4.42
C ASP A 43 -19.00 14.44 -5.92
N GLY A 44 -17.97 14.72 -6.73
CA GLY A 44 -17.94 14.39 -8.16
C GLY A 44 -17.82 12.89 -8.46
N PRO A 45 -18.04 12.48 -9.72
CA PRO A 45 -18.00 11.09 -10.11
C PRO A 45 -16.57 10.51 -10.00
N SER A 46 -16.51 9.20 -9.71
CA SER A 46 -15.29 8.40 -9.82
C SER A 46 -15.02 8.10 -11.29
N GLU A 47 -13.80 8.39 -11.77
CA GLU A 47 -13.40 8.03 -13.13
C GLU A 47 -11.96 7.47 -13.18
N LEU A 48 -11.75 6.52 -14.10
CA LEU A 48 -10.43 6.13 -14.53
C LEU A 48 -10.08 6.92 -15.79
N VAL A 49 -9.11 7.82 -15.67
CA VAL A 49 -8.69 8.72 -16.74
C VAL A 49 -7.45 8.15 -17.43
N PRO A 50 -7.54 7.68 -18.69
CA PRO A 50 -6.37 7.24 -19.44
C PRO A 50 -5.40 8.40 -19.64
N LEU A 51 -4.13 8.21 -19.29
CA LEU A 51 -3.10 9.21 -19.50
C LEU A 51 -2.55 9.10 -20.93
N PRO A 52 -2.19 10.22 -21.58
CA PRO A 52 -1.56 10.20 -22.89
C PRO A 52 -0.31 9.31 -22.91
N PHE A 53 -0.05 8.64 -24.03
CA PHE A 53 1.13 7.78 -24.18
C PHE A 53 2.45 8.54 -23.94
N SER A 54 2.51 9.82 -24.34
CA SER A 54 3.65 10.72 -24.13
C SER A 54 3.70 11.36 -22.74
N SER A 55 2.80 11.01 -21.83
CA SER A 55 2.78 11.61 -20.49
C SER A 55 4.04 11.25 -19.69
N ALA A 56 4.56 12.23 -18.97
CA ALA A 56 5.68 12.04 -18.04
C ALA A 56 5.35 10.96 -17.00
N ALA A 57 4.09 10.91 -16.54
CA ALA A 57 3.59 9.88 -15.64
C ALA A 57 3.75 8.46 -16.21
N ARG A 58 3.41 8.20 -17.48
CA ARG A 58 3.61 6.87 -18.08
C ARG A 58 5.09 6.48 -18.11
N LYS A 59 5.97 7.41 -18.49
CA LYS A 59 7.43 7.18 -18.44
C LYS A 59 7.89 6.90 -17.01
N ALA A 60 7.42 7.67 -16.04
CA ALA A 60 7.76 7.47 -14.63
C ALA A 60 7.27 6.11 -14.09
N VAL A 61 6.11 5.61 -14.52
CA VAL A 61 5.66 4.25 -14.19
C VAL A 61 6.60 3.21 -14.78
N GLN A 62 7.00 3.34 -16.06
CA GLN A 62 7.96 2.43 -16.70
C GLN A 62 9.30 2.43 -15.93
N ASP A 63 9.86 3.61 -15.68
CA ASP A 63 11.13 3.76 -14.95
C ASP A 63 11.05 3.15 -13.54
N LEU A 64 9.91 3.31 -12.84
CA LEU A 64 9.67 2.72 -11.52
C LEU A 64 9.57 1.19 -11.60
N MET A 65 8.89 0.64 -12.61
CA MET A 65 8.81 -0.81 -12.80
C MET A 65 10.18 -1.41 -13.11
N ASP A 66 10.98 -0.74 -13.94
CA ASP A 66 12.33 -1.20 -14.32
C ASP A 66 13.31 -1.12 -13.14
N SER A 67 13.32 -0.01 -12.40
CA SER A 67 14.23 0.18 -11.25
C SER A 67 13.90 -0.71 -10.05
N THR A 68 12.65 -1.16 -9.92
CA THR A 68 12.19 -2.03 -8.83
C THR A 68 12.18 -3.51 -9.22
N TRP A 69 12.55 -3.84 -10.45
CA TRP A 69 12.65 -5.22 -10.93
C TRP A 69 13.71 -6.00 -10.15
N LYS A 70 13.39 -7.24 -9.76
CA LYS A 70 14.37 -8.22 -9.29
C LYS A 70 14.30 -9.49 -10.10
N GLN A 71 15.47 -10.02 -10.47
CA GLN A 71 15.64 -11.30 -11.16
C GLN A 71 15.49 -12.48 -10.17
N VAL A 72 14.32 -12.59 -9.54
CA VAL A 72 14.02 -13.62 -8.52
C VAL A 72 12.90 -14.52 -9.00
N VAL A 73 13.13 -15.84 -8.93
CA VAL A 73 12.16 -16.86 -9.32
C VAL A 73 11.59 -17.53 -8.07
N THR A 74 10.36 -17.18 -7.68
CA THR A 74 9.65 -17.83 -6.56
C THR A 74 8.92 -19.09 -7.01
N LYS A 75 8.34 -19.81 -6.05
CA LYS A 75 7.42 -20.93 -6.34
C LYS A 75 6.20 -20.47 -7.14
N ASP A 76 5.66 -19.30 -6.83
CA ASP A 76 4.48 -18.75 -7.49
C ASP A 76 4.78 -18.44 -8.96
N ARG A 77 5.93 -17.81 -9.24
CA ARG A 77 6.39 -17.57 -10.60
C ARG A 77 6.65 -18.86 -11.39
N LYS A 78 7.24 -19.89 -10.76
CA LYS A 78 7.44 -21.20 -11.42
C LYS A 78 6.14 -21.87 -11.84
N ALA A 79 5.09 -21.75 -11.03
CA ALA A 79 3.79 -22.31 -11.34
C ALA A 79 3.09 -21.60 -12.51
N LEU A 80 3.35 -20.30 -12.71
CA LEU A 80 2.73 -19.50 -13.76
C LEU A 80 3.40 -19.65 -15.12
N ASN A 81 4.73 -19.79 -15.13
CA ASN A 81 5.48 -19.54 -16.36
C ASN A 81 5.68 -20.75 -17.28
N ALA A 82 5.33 -21.98 -16.90
CA ALA A 82 5.47 -23.17 -17.75
C ALA A 82 6.82 -23.32 -18.53
N GLY A 83 7.91 -22.68 -18.07
CA GLY A 83 9.21 -22.62 -18.74
C GLY A 83 9.62 -21.27 -19.36
N HIS A 84 8.76 -20.25 -19.37
CA HIS A 84 9.05 -18.91 -19.88
C HIS A 84 9.72 -18.01 -18.83
N THR A 85 10.76 -17.27 -19.22
CA THR A 85 11.41 -16.29 -18.34
C THR A 85 11.07 -14.88 -18.79
N VAL A 86 10.30 -14.18 -17.96
CA VAL A 86 10.01 -12.75 -18.15
C VAL A 86 11.30 -11.97 -17.92
N LYS A 87 11.67 -11.11 -18.86
CA LYS A 87 12.88 -10.27 -18.80
C LYS A 87 12.58 -8.83 -18.40
N ARG A 88 11.52 -8.26 -18.97
CA ARG A 88 11.10 -6.89 -18.73
C ARG A 88 9.60 -6.74 -18.86
N PHE A 89 9.10 -5.63 -18.35
CA PHE A 89 7.73 -5.20 -18.56
C PHE A 89 7.72 -4.03 -19.55
N GLU A 90 6.84 -4.09 -20.53
CA GLU A 90 6.52 -2.96 -21.39
C GLU A 90 5.21 -2.35 -20.91
N VAL A 91 5.26 -1.15 -20.33
CA VAL A 91 4.03 -0.41 -19.98
C VAL A 91 3.31 -0.04 -21.28
N VAL A 92 2.04 -0.43 -21.40
CA VAL A 92 1.19 -0.19 -22.57
C VAL A 92 0.23 0.95 -22.31
N GLN A 93 -0.37 1.01 -21.13
CA GLN A 93 -1.30 2.08 -20.76
C GLN A 93 -1.22 2.34 -19.27
N VAL A 94 -1.35 3.62 -18.89
CA VAL A 94 -1.55 4.05 -17.52
C VAL A 94 -2.82 4.85 -17.46
N SER A 95 -3.74 4.45 -16.58
CA SER A 95 -4.95 5.21 -16.27
C SER A 95 -4.85 5.70 -14.83
N ARG A 96 -5.11 6.99 -14.58
CA ARG A 96 -5.18 7.55 -13.23
C ARG A 96 -6.59 7.39 -12.68
N ASN A 97 -6.71 6.91 -11.45
CA ASN A 97 -7.96 6.92 -10.71
C ASN A 97 -8.20 8.32 -10.13
N GLU A 98 -9.34 8.89 -10.47
CA GLU A 98 -9.83 10.16 -9.93
C GLU A 98 -11.15 9.87 -9.19
N ASN A 99 -11.01 9.28 -8.00
CA ASN A 99 -12.13 8.93 -7.12
C ASN A 99 -12.11 9.80 -5.85
N PRO A 100 -12.90 10.90 -5.79
CA PRO A 100 -12.91 11.82 -4.65
C PRO A 100 -13.28 11.16 -3.32
N LYS A 101 -14.21 10.20 -3.35
CA LYS A 101 -14.67 9.50 -2.15
C LYS A 101 -13.55 8.68 -1.52
N LEU A 102 -12.88 7.84 -2.31
CA LEU A 102 -11.77 7.02 -1.81
C LEU A 102 -10.59 7.89 -1.40
N TRP A 103 -10.31 8.97 -2.14
CA TRP A 103 -9.26 9.93 -1.78
C TRP A 103 -9.52 10.55 -0.42
N ARG A 104 -10.76 10.95 -0.13
CA ARG A 104 -11.15 11.55 1.15
C ARG A 104 -10.90 10.59 2.31
N GLU A 105 -11.37 9.36 2.21
CA GLU A 105 -11.17 8.33 3.25
C GLU A 105 -9.68 8.03 3.45
N TYR A 106 -8.93 7.95 2.34
CA TYR A 106 -7.48 7.78 2.37
C TYR A 106 -6.76 8.92 3.10
N VAL A 107 -7.05 10.18 2.77
CA VAL A 107 -6.41 11.34 3.39
C VAL A 107 -6.75 11.43 4.89
N LYS A 108 -8.00 11.13 5.28
CA LYS A 108 -8.40 11.06 6.71
C LYS A 108 -7.54 10.04 7.45
N ARG A 109 -7.42 8.82 6.90
CA ARG A 109 -6.61 7.76 7.51
C ARG A 109 -5.13 8.12 7.54
N ARG A 110 -4.60 8.68 6.45
CA ARG A 110 -3.20 9.14 6.34
C ARG A 110 -2.86 10.18 7.40
N ARG A 111 -3.69 11.22 7.56
CA ARG A 111 -3.52 12.25 8.61
C ARG A 111 -3.53 11.64 10.01
N SER A 112 -4.44 10.69 10.28
CA SER A 112 -4.50 9.96 11.55
C SER A 112 -3.26 9.11 11.84
N VAL A 113 -2.65 8.49 10.81
CA VAL A 113 -1.37 7.80 10.94
C VAL A 113 -0.24 8.79 11.19
N ALA A 114 -0.15 9.85 10.38
CA ALA A 114 0.88 10.89 10.51
C ALA A 114 0.93 11.49 11.91
N GLY A 115 -0.22 11.77 12.53
CA GLY A 115 -0.30 12.32 13.89
C GLY A 115 0.22 11.40 15.00
N ARG A 116 0.42 10.11 14.73
CA ARG A 116 0.97 9.13 15.68
C ARG A 116 2.43 8.74 15.41
N MET A 117 2.98 9.16 14.28
CA MET A 117 4.32 8.81 13.84
C MET A 117 5.41 9.51 14.66
N LYS A 118 6.49 8.80 14.91
CA LYS A 118 7.73 9.33 15.49
C LYS A 118 8.88 9.21 14.49
N GLY A 119 9.98 9.93 14.74
CA GLY A 119 11.14 9.91 13.85
C GLY A 119 11.77 8.52 13.67
N GLU A 120 11.75 7.69 14.71
CA GLU A 120 12.24 6.30 14.69
C GLU A 120 11.38 5.34 13.87
N ASP A 121 10.13 5.71 13.57
CA ASP A 121 9.22 4.88 12.79
C ASP A 121 9.47 4.96 11.29
N ARG A 122 10.36 5.87 10.84
CA ARG A 122 10.63 6.08 9.40
C ARG A 122 11.27 4.83 8.79
N LEU A 123 10.64 4.33 7.72
CA LEU A 123 11.20 3.26 6.92
C LEU A 123 12.36 3.79 6.08
N THR A 124 13.35 2.92 5.85
CA THR A 124 14.50 3.19 4.98
C THR A 124 14.62 2.11 3.93
N ASN A 125 15.30 2.42 2.82
CA ASN A 125 15.59 1.49 1.74
C ASN A 125 14.35 0.87 1.08
N VAL A 126 13.21 1.57 1.05
CA VAL A 126 12.04 1.16 0.25
C VAL A 126 12.33 1.48 -1.20
N LEU A 127 12.22 0.50 -2.12
CA LEU A 127 12.64 0.65 -3.51
C LEU A 127 11.88 1.76 -4.24
N THR A 128 10.61 1.99 -3.86
CA THR A 128 9.75 3.01 -4.44
C THR A 128 9.88 4.39 -3.78
N ALA A 129 10.77 4.56 -2.80
CA ALA A 129 10.97 5.85 -2.12
C ALA A 129 11.44 6.97 -3.06
N GLY A 130 12.09 6.62 -4.18
CA GLY A 130 12.56 7.56 -5.20
C GLY A 130 11.63 7.72 -6.39
N ALA A 131 10.35 7.37 -6.27
CA ALA A 131 9.39 7.53 -7.37
C ALA A 131 9.29 8.99 -7.83
N SER A 132 9.16 9.21 -9.15
CA SER A 132 9.08 10.55 -9.74
C SER A 132 7.89 11.35 -9.20
N GLU A 133 8.07 12.66 -9.03
CA GLU A 133 6.99 13.59 -8.69
C GLU A 133 5.92 13.68 -9.79
N ASP A 134 6.23 13.23 -11.02
CA ASP A 134 5.23 13.06 -12.10
C ASP A 134 4.10 12.07 -11.71
N LEU A 135 4.35 11.23 -10.70
CA LEU A 135 3.36 10.31 -10.12
C LEU A 135 2.69 10.89 -8.86
N GLY A 136 2.90 12.18 -8.57
CA GLY A 136 2.40 12.88 -7.39
C GLY A 136 3.22 12.61 -6.14
N VAL A 137 3.47 13.68 -5.37
CA VAL A 137 4.38 13.67 -4.21
C VAL A 137 3.86 12.82 -3.06
N SER A 138 4.72 11.92 -2.56
CA SER A 138 4.44 11.09 -1.39
C SER A 138 4.76 11.77 -0.06
N GLN A 139 3.96 11.49 0.97
CA GLN A 139 4.08 12.04 2.32
C GLN A 139 5.03 11.23 3.20
N ALA A 140 6.28 11.68 3.31
CA ALA A 140 7.31 11.02 4.12
C ALA A 140 6.98 10.98 5.64
N CYS A 141 6.16 11.91 6.14
CA CYS A 141 5.79 11.98 7.57
C CYS A 141 4.95 10.79 8.05
N CYS A 142 4.39 10.00 7.14
CA CYS A 142 3.57 8.83 7.46
C CYS A 142 4.00 7.55 6.75
N ASN A 143 5.25 7.49 6.26
CA ASN A 143 5.72 6.39 5.44
C ASN A 143 4.76 6.09 4.28
N GLU A 144 4.31 7.15 3.59
CA GLU A 144 3.54 6.99 2.36
C GLU A 144 4.48 6.64 1.22
N TYR A 145 4.16 5.57 0.50
CA TYR A 145 4.92 5.14 -0.68
C TYR A 145 3.97 4.71 -1.78
N LEU A 146 4.40 4.84 -3.03
CA LEU A 146 3.78 4.12 -4.13
C LEU A 146 4.16 2.65 -4.05
N MET A 147 3.19 1.75 -4.14
CA MET A 147 3.40 0.31 -4.03
C MET A 147 2.56 -0.43 -5.06
N PHE A 148 3.09 -1.53 -5.56
CA PHE A 148 2.43 -2.36 -6.57
C PHE A 148 1.48 -3.37 -5.92
N HIS A 149 0.35 -3.59 -6.57
CA HIS A 149 -0.61 -4.65 -6.25
C HIS A 149 -1.04 -5.35 -7.54
N GLY A 150 -0.49 -6.55 -7.79
CA GLY A 150 -0.83 -7.34 -8.96
C GLY A 150 -2.18 -8.03 -8.81
N THR A 151 -3.01 -7.95 -9.84
CA THR A 151 -4.32 -8.59 -9.89
C THR A 151 -4.76 -8.73 -11.34
N LYS A 152 -6.02 -9.07 -11.61
CA LYS A 152 -6.58 -9.13 -12.97
C LYS A 152 -7.21 -7.79 -13.40
N PRO A 153 -7.29 -7.48 -14.70
CA PRO A 153 -7.86 -6.21 -15.19
C PRO A 153 -9.22 -5.86 -14.57
N SER A 154 -10.20 -6.77 -14.59
CA SER A 154 -11.53 -6.51 -13.99
C SER A 154 -11.49 -6.22 -12.48
N ALA A 155 -10.51 -6.73 -11.76
CA ALA A 155 -10.33 -6.44 -10.34
C ALA A 155 -9.72 -5.05 -10.12
N CYS A 156 -8.79 -4.60 -10.97
CA CYS A 156 -8.29 -3.23 -10.93
C CYS A 156 -9.44 -2.21 -11.05
N ASP A 157 -10.31 -2.39 -12.05
CA ASP A 157 -11.46 -1.50 -12.27
C ASP A 157 -12.41 -1.51 -11.06
N ASN A 158 -12.70 -2.69 -10.52
CA ASN A 158 -13.58 -2.82 -9.36
C ASN A 158 -13.01 -2.13 -8.12
N ILE A 159 -11.70 -2.29 -7.86
CA ILE A 159 -11.01 -1.68 -6.73
C ILE A 159 -11.00 -0.15 -6.86
N CYS A 160 -10.71 0.38 -8.05
CA CYS A 160 -10.71 1.83 -8.28
C CYS A 160 -12.09 2.48 -8.05
N GLN A 161 -13.18 1.75 -8.34
CA GLN A 161 -14.55 2.22 -8.14
C GLN A 161 -15.05 2.02 -6.70
N ASN A 162 -14.75 0.88 -6.09
CA ASN A 162 -15.44 0.40 -4.88
C ASN A 162 -14.54 0.20 -3.66
N ASP A 163 -13.27 0.57 -3.75
CA ASP A 163 -12.21 0.29 -2.77
C ASP A 163 -11.78 -1.18 -2.71
N PHE A 164 -10.69 -1.43 -2.00
CA PHE A 164 -10.26 -2.77 -1.61
C PHE A 164 -11.27 -3.41 -0.67
N LEU A 165 -11.79 -4.57 -1.06
CA LEU A 165 -12.69 -5.35 -0.22
C LEU A 165 -11.87 -6.23 0.74
N LEU A 166 -11.62 -5.76 1.96
CA LEU A 166 -10.92 -6.53 3.02
C LEU A 166 -11.53 -7.91 3.27
N LYS A 167 -12.84 -8.10 3.04
CA LYS A 167 -13.48 -9.42 3.14
C LYS A 167 -12.95 -10.45 2.13
N LEU A 168 -12.30 -9.99 1.06
CA LEU A 168 -11.60 -10.83 0.07
C LEU A 168 -10.10 -10.98 0.42
N ALA A 169 -9.61 -10.30 1.45
CA ALA A 169 -8.24 -10.46 1.91
C ALA A 169 -8.03 -11.92 2.38
N GLY A 170 -7.16 -12.62 1.67
CA GLY A 170 -6.85 -14.02 1.91
C GLY A 170 -7.76 -15.06 1.27
N SER A 171 -8.70 -14.65 0.40
CA SER A 171 -9.37 -15.60 -0.51
C SER A 171 -8.50 -16.01 -1.71
N HIS A 172 -7.36 -15.33 -1.90
CA HIS A 172 -6.36 -15.61 -2.93
C HIS A 172 -5.05 -16.11 -2.30
N ARG A 173 -4.09 -16.57 -3.12
CA ARG A 173 -2.79 -17.09 -2.65
C ARG A 173 -2.06 -16.04 -1.80
N GLY A 174 -1.29 -16.48 -0.80
CA GLY A 174 -0.32 -15.63 -0.08
C GLY A 174 -0.83 -14.93 1.18
N THR A 175 -1.37 -15.65 2.15
CA THR A 175 -1.83 -15.12 3.46
C THR A 175 -0.80 -15.21 4.59
N LEU A 176 0.49 -15.27 4.25
CA LEU A 176 1.55 -15.58 5.20
C LEU A 176 1.58 -14.65 6.42
N TYR A 177 1.26 -13.37 6.22
CA TYR A 177 1.23 -12.33 7.25
C TYR A 177 -0.20 -12.01 7.71
N GLY A 178 -1.14 -12.93 7.53
CA GLY A 178 -2.55 -12.76 7.91
C GLY A 178 -3.45 -12.17 6.82
N SER A 179 -4.73 -12.02 7.13
CA SER A 179 -5.75 -11.51 6.19
C SER A 179 -5.70 -9.99 6.10
N GLY A 180 -4.88 -9.48 5.17
CA GLY A 180 -4.76 -8.05 4.87
C GLY A 180 -4.59 -7.78 3.38
N LEU A 181 -4.35 -6.51 3.04
CA LEU A 181 -4.04 -6.07 1.68
C LEU A 181 -2.53 -6.11 1.49
N TYR A 182 -2.07 -6.92 0.53
CA TYR A 182 -0.66 -7.16 0.25
C TYR A 182 -0.18 -6.24 -0.86
N PHE A 183 0.96 -5.63 -0.63
CA PHE A 183 1.61 -4.70 -1.53
C PHE A 183 3.09 -5.07 -1.68
N ALA A 184 3.66 -4.76 -2.83
CA ALA A 184 5.07 -4.97 -3.11
C ALA A 184 5.73 -3.67 -3.53
N GLU A 185 6.96 -3.46 -3.07
CA GLU A 185 7.84 -2.41 -3.58
C GLU A 185 8.50 -2.80 -4.91
N SER A 186 8.39 -4.07 -5.32
CA SER A 186 8.99 -4.62 -6.53
C SER A 186 7.91 -5.00 -7.53
N ALA A 187 8.01 -4.46 -8.75
CA ALA A 187 7.09 -4.79 -9.83
C ALA A 187 7.09 -6.29 -10.17
N SER A 188 8.26 -6.96 -10.12
CA SER A 188 8.36 -8.39 -10.41
C SER A 188 7.73 -9.27 -9.32
N LYS A 189 7.59 -8.79 -8.07
CA LYS A 189 6.78 -9.48 -7.05
C LYS A 189 5.29 -9.34 -7.32
N ALA A 190 4.83 -8.12 -7.57
CA ALA A 190 3.41 -7.88 -7.85
C ALA A 190 2.93 -8.67 -9.07
N ASP A 191 3.74 -8.74 -10.13
CA ASP A 191 3.45 -9.51 -11.33
C ASP A 191 3.20 -11.01 -11.08
N GLU A 192 3.67 -11.61 -9.98
CA GLU A 192 3.35 -13.00 -9.61
C GLU A 192 1.87 -13.22 -9.28
N TYR A 193 1.12 -12.14 -9.07
CA TYR A 193 -0.32 -12.16 -8.82
C TYR A 193 -1.12 -11.53 -9.96
N ALA A 194 -0.43 -10.96 -10.95
CA ALA A 194 -1.06 -10.46 -12.15
C ALA A 194 -1.46 -11.60 -13.09
N SER A 195 -2.65 -11.49 -13.66
CA SER A 195 -3.16 -12.44 -14.66
C SER A 195 -3.77 -11.68 -15.83
N ASP A 196 -3.72 -12.29 -17.01
CA ASP A 196 -4.48 -11.81 -18.15
C ASP A 196 -5.95 -12.25 -18.01
N GLU A 197 -6.83 -11.57 -18.74
CA GLU A 197 -8.21 -12.03 -18.93
C GLU A 197 -8.42 -12.33 -20.41
N SER A 198 -9.38 -13.20 -20.74
CA SER A 198 -9.57 -13.71 -22.12
C SER A 198 -9.71 -12.61 -23.18
N ALA A 199 -10.27 -11.45 -22.82
CA ALA A 199 -10.40 -10.28 -23.69
C ALA A 199 -9.07 -9.52 -23.92
N TYR A 200 -8.05 -9.76 -23.09
CA TYR A 200 -6.78 -9.05 -23.02
C TYR A 200 -5.60 -10.02 -22.99
N LYS A 201 -5.64 -11.08 -23.80
CA LYS A 201 -4.59 -12.10 -23.83
C LYS A 201 -3.21 -11.49 -24.06
N GLY A 202 -2.26 -11.80 -23.17
CA GLY A 202 -0.89 -11.25 -23.21
C GLY A 202 -0.74 -9.83 -22.65
N LEU A 203 -1.82 -9.21 -22.18
CA LEU A 203 -1.79 -7.99 -21.39
C LEU A 203 -2.10 -8.31 -19.94
N TYR A 204 -1.28 -7.76 -19.05
CA TYR A 204 -1.38 -7.92 -17.62
C TYR A 204 -1.73 -6.59 -16.98
N ALA A 205 -2.32 -6.65 -15.79
CA ALA A 205 -2.69 -5.46 -15.03
C ALA A 205 -2.10 -5.50 -13.63
N MET A 206 -1.70 -4.34 -13.14
CA MET A 206 -1.44 -4.13 -11.72
C MET A 206 -1.88 -2.73 -11.32
N LEU A 207 -2.17 -2.55 -10.03
CA LEU A 207 -2.38 -1.24 -9.46
C LEU A 207 -1.05 -0.70 -8.95
N LEU A 208 -0.85 0.62 -9.11
CA LEU A 208 0.13 1.38 -8.36
C LEU A 208 -0.64 2.23 -7.35
N CYS A 209 -0.50 1.88 -6.08
CA CYS A 209 -1.29 2.43 -4.98
C CYS A 209 -0.44 3.37 -4.13
N ARG A 210 -1.00 4.49 -3.66
CA ARG A 210 -0.42 5.19 -2.51
C ARG A 210 -0.79 4.41 -1.26
N VAL A 211 0.20 3.96 -0.50
CA VAL A 211 -0.01 3.17 0.72
C VAL A 211 0.62 3.89 1.89
N THR A 212 -0.20 4.21 2.90
CA THR A 212 0.28 4.76 4.17
C THR A 212 0.70 3.60 5.08
N LEU A 213 2.00 3.32 5.14
CA LEU A 213 2.53 2.22 5.95
C LEU A 213 2.60 2.55 7.44
N GLY A 214 2.72 3.83 7.81
CA GLY A 214 2.84 4.23 9.21
C GLY A 214 3.97 3.51 9.94
N ARG A 215 3.73 3.13 11.20
CA ARG A 215 4.67 2.33 11.97
C ARG A 215 4.57 0.86 11.57
N SER A 216 5.54 0.36 10.83
CA SER A 216 5.54 -1.03 10.35
C SER A 216 6.12 -2.00 11.38
N LEU A 217 5.41 -3.11 11.63
CA LEU A 217 5.95 -4.26 12.35
C LEU A 217 6.82 -5.09 11.39
N TYR A 218 8.12 -5.09 11.62
CA TYR A 218 9.08 -5.86 10.85
C TYR A 218 9.08 -7.35 11.28
N THR A 219 9.15 -8.26 10.31
CA THR A 219 9.40 -9.69 10.56
C THR A 219 10.21 -10.32 9.43
N ASP A 220 11.25 -11.05 9.77
CA ASP A 220 12.03 -11.93 8.88
C ASP A 220 11.88 -13.40 9.28
N GLU A 221 10.78 -13.74 9.94
CA GLU A 221 10.51 -15.12 10.31
C GLU A 221 10.17 -15.96 9.07
N ALA A 222 10.67 -17.19 9.06
CA ALA A 222 10.36 -18.15 8.00
C ALA A 222 8.88 -18.55 7.97
N PHE A 223 8.26 -18.61 9.14
CA PHE A 223 6.90 -19.08 9.42
C PHE A 223 6.26 -18.17 10.47
N PRO A 224 5.98 -16.90 10.14
CA PRO A 224 5.41 -15.94 11.08
C PRO A 224 3.99 -16.35 11.50
N ASP A 225 3.59 -15.92 12.70
CA ASP A 225 2.20 -16.01 13.13
C ASP A 225 1.37 -14.87 12.54
N GLY A 226 0.71 -15.14 11.41
CA GLY A 226 -0.13 -14.17 10.71
C GLY A 226 -1.30 -13.62 11.55
N LYS A 227 -1.79 -14.38 12.54
CA LYS A 227 -2.86 -13.90 13.44
C LYS A 227 -2.28 -12.87 14.42
N MET A 228 -1.12 -13.17 15.03
CA MET A 228 -0.43 -12.24 15.92
C MET A 228 -0.07 -10.93 15.21
N LEU A 229 0.41 -11.02 13.97
CA LEU A 229 0.75 -9.87 13.14
C LEU A 229 -0.47 -8.98 12.85
N LEU A 230 -1.60 -9.60 12.49
CA LEU A 230 -2.86 -8.89 12.27
C LEU A 230 -3.37 -8.22 13.55
N GLU A 231 -3.36 -8.93 14.69
CA GLU A 231 -3.79 -8.39 15.98
C GLU A 231 -2.90 -7.22 16.42
N SER A 232 -1.59 -7.29 16.15
CA SER A 232 -0.64 -6.21 16.45
C SER A 232 -0.93 -4.90 15.72
N CYS A 233 -1.70 -4.97 14.61
CA CYS A 233 -2.10 -3.82 13.81
C CYS A 233 -3.58 -3.41 14.00
N THR A 234 -4.43 -4.30 14.53
CA THR A 234 -5.90 -4.10 14.51
C THR A 234 -6.55 -4.14 15.89
N ALA A 235 -5.90 -4.74 16.90
CA ALA A 235 -6.46 -4.84 18.24
C ALA A 235 -6.55 -3.46 18.94
N LYS A 236 -7.36 -3.38 20.00
CA LYS A 236 -7.44 -2.17 20.82
C LYS A 236 -6.06 -1.87 21.43
N GLY A 237 -5.53 -0.68 21.15
CA GLY A 237 -4.18 -0.30 21.58
C GLY A 237 -3.07 -0.85 20.68
N ALA A 238 -3.40 -1.31 19.46
CA ALA A 238 -2.43 -1.70 18.45
C ALA A 238 -1.35 -0.62 18.26
N GLN A 239 -0.12 -1.09 18.16
CA GLN A 239 1.07 -0.23 18.13
C GLN A 239 1.61 -0.01 16.72
N TYR A 240 1.13 -0.78 15.74
CA TYR A 240 1.60 -0.80 14.37
C TYR A 240 0.45 -0.50 13.41
N ASP A 241 0.80 0.04 12.24
CA ASP A 241 -0.15 0.38 11.18
C ASP A 241 -0.06 -0.58 9.99
N SER A 242 1.05 -1.29 9.87
CA SER A 242 1.32 -2.25 8.79
C SER A 242 2.33 -3.31 9.24
N VAL A 243 2.50 -4.33 8.41
CA VAL A 243 3.57 -5.33 8.56
C VAL A 243 4.52 -5.23 7.37
N LEU A 244 5.82 -5.28 7.66
CA LEU A 244 6.89 -5.47 6.68
C LEU A 244 7.43 -6.89 6.83
N GLY A 245 7.06 -7.75 5.89
CA GLY A 245 7.58 -9.11 5.78
C GLY A 245 8.84 -9.16 4.94
N ASP A 246 9.99 -9.42 5.56
CA ASP A 246 11.30 -9.42 4.89
C ASP A 246 11.76 -10.84 4.49
N ARG A 247 11.12 -11.41 3.46
CA ARG A 247 11.58 -12.69 2.90
C ARG A 247 12.82 -12.56 2.03
N GLU A 248 13.25 -11.34 1.72
CA GLU A 248 14.54 -11.14 1.06
C GLU A 248 15.66 -11.60 2.00
N LYS A 249 15.62 -11.19 3.27
CA LYS A 249 16.57 -11.66 4.27
C LYS A 249 16.46 -13.16 4.58
N THR A 250 15.24 -13.70 4.68
CA THR A 250 15.03 -15.09 5.15
C THR A 250 15.13 -16.14 4.04
N ARG A 251 14.84 -15.74 2.79
CA ARG A 251 14.66 -16.65 1.65
C ARG A 251 15.28 -16.15 0.34
N GLY A 252 15.88 -14.95 0.33
CA GLY A 252 16.43 -14.36 -0.90
C GLY A 252 15.35 -14.02 -1.93
N THR A 253 14.10 -13.79 -1.48
CA THR A 253 12.99 -13.47 -2.37
C THR A 253 12.60 -11.99 -2.32
N TYR A 254 11.34 -11.67 -2.00
CA TYR A 254 10.82 -10.32 -2.01
C TYR A 254 10.37 -9.90 -0.61
N ARG A 255 10.44 -8.60 -0.33
CA ARG A 255 9.73 -8.01 0.80
C ARG A 255 8.28 -7.73 0.40
N GLU A 256 7.38 -7.89 1.34
CA GLU A 256 5.94 -7.64 1.17
C GLU A 256 5.46 -6.73 2.30
N PHE A 257 4.57 -5.81 1.97
CA PHE A 257 4.00 -4.84 2.90
C PHE A 257 2.51 -5.09 3.03
N VAL A 258 2.00 -5.19 4.26
CA VAL A 258 0.61 -5.56 4.51
C VAL A 258 -0.08 -4.52 5.38
N VAL A 259 -1.22 -4.02 4.91
CA VAL A 259 -2.11 -3.15 5.70
C VAL A 259 -3.44 -3.87 5.92
N TYR A 260 -4.07 -3.61 7.07
CA TYR A 260 -5.30 -4.29 7.49
C TYR A 260 -6.52 -3.37 7.52
N ASN A 261 -6.39 -2.17 6.94
CA ASN A 261 -7.44 -1.17 6.80
C ASN A 261 -7.47 -0.68 5.34
N GLY A 262 -8.62 -0.77 4.67
CA GLY A 262 -8.77 -0.39 3.25
C GLY A 262 -8.38 1.07 2.99
N SER A 263 -8.75 1.97 3.90
CA SER A 263 -8.44 3.39 3.78
C SER A 263 -6.95 3.72 3.98
N GLN A 264 -6.07 2.75 4.24
CA GLN A 264 -4.62 2.96 4.19
C GLN A 264 -4.03 2.86 2.78
N ALA A 265 -4.82 2.48 1.79
CA ALA A 265 -4.39 2.39 0.40
C ALA A 265 -5.34 3.19 -0.50
N TYR A 266 -4.76 3.95 -1.42
CA TYR A 266 -5.48 4.58 -2.51
C TYR A 266 -4.96 4.02 -3.84
N PRO A 267 -5.80 3.35 -4.65
CA PRO A 267 -5.40 2.87 -5.97
C PRO A 267 -5.28 4.08 -6.91
N GLU A 268 -4.07 4.61 -7.07
CA GLU A 268 -3.80 5.86 -7.81
C GLU A 268 -3.73 5.62 -9.32
N TYR A 269 -3.10 4.53 -9.76
CA TYR A 269 -2.97 4.19 -11.17
C TYR A 269 -3.32 2.73 -11.44
N VAL A 270 -3.99 2.50 -12.57
CA VAL A 270 -4.07 1.18 -13.23
C VAL A 270 -3.00 1.15 -14.30
N VAL A 271 -2.12 0.15 -14.23
CA VAL A 271 -1.02 -0.06 -15.18
C VAL A 271 -1.33 -1.31 -15.98
N ILE A 272 -1.50 -1.15 -17.29
CA ILE A 272 -1.60 -2.26 -18.25
C ILE A 272 -0.23 -2.40 -18.92
N TYR A 273 0.32 -3.61 -18.91
CA TYR A 273 1.66 -3.90 -19.40
C TYR A 273 1.73 -5.25 -20.10
N ARG A 274 2.76 -5.44 -20.93
CA ARG A 274 3.15 -6.74 -21.50
C ARG A 274 4.36 -7.30 -20.76
N ARG A 275 4.44 -8.62 -20.72
CA ARG A 275 5.65 -9.35 -20.35
C ARG A 275 6.44 -9.59 -21.61
N GLU A 276 7.72 -9.24 -21.62
CA GLU A 276 8.60 -9.64 -22.69
C GLU A 276 9.43 -10.85 -22.29
N ASP A 277 9.31 -11.91 -23.08
CA ASP A 277 9.91 -13.22 -22.83
C ASP A 277 11.02 -13.54 -23.85
N GLU A 278 11.91 -14.47 -23.50
CA GLU A 278 13.05 -14.88 -24.35
C GLU A 278 12.68 -15.33 -25.78
N ALA A 279 11.51 -15.94 -25.97
CA ALA A 279 11.10 -16.49 -27.26
C ALA A 279 10.72 -15.42 -28.31
N GLU A 280 10.34 -14.22 -27.88
CA GLU A 280 10.03 -13.10 -28.80
C GLU A 280 11.30 -12.34 -29.20
N SER A 281 12.25 -12.18 -28.26
CA SER A 281 13.55 -11.53 -28.53
C SER A 281 14.48 -12.30 -29.47
N ALA A 282 14.16 -13.57 -29.79
CA ALA A 282 14.92 -14.39 -30.75
C ALA A 282 14.39 -14.30 -32.20
N LYS A 283 13.37 -13.47 -32.44
CA LYS A 283 12.74 -13.27 -33.77
C LYS A 283 12.96 -11.88 -34.38
N GLU A 284 13.64 -10.98 -33.67
CA GLU A 284 14.20 -9.72 -34.20
C GLU A 284 15.69 -9.88 -34.53
#